data_AF-A0A1W2H533-F1
#
_entry.id   AF-A0A1W2H533-F1
#
_cell.length_a   1.000
_cell.length_b   1.000
_cell.length_c   1.000
_cell.angle_alpha   90.00
_cell.angle_beta   90.00
_cell.angle_gamma   90.00
#
_symmetry.space_group_name_H-M   'P 1'
#
loop_
_entity.id
_entity.type
_entity.pdbx_description
1 polymer ?
#
loop_
_entity_poly.entity_id
_entity_poly.type
_entity_poly.pdbx_seq_one_letter_code
_entity_poly.pdbx_strand_id
1 'polypeptide(L)'
;MALQENKSMLEVVPRDEAKIKKIWKTAGILLLLTLVEFVFAFTLPRGIILYAIFIALTIWKAKYIMMEFMHLGEEAKPLFYSIIVPLIFLVWLVIALMREGSDIFLLRW
;
A
#
# COMPACT_ATOMS: atom_id res chain seq x y z
N MET A 1 28.24 -42.88 0.85
CA MET A 1 27.03 -42.78 1.72
C MET A 1 26.70 -41.33 2.15
N ALA A 2 27.60 -40.34 1.98
CA ALA A 2 27.33 -38.93 2.32
C ALA A 2 26.59 -38.09 1.24
N LEU A 3 26.24 -38.66 0.08
CA LEU A 3 25.61 -37.91 -1.04
C LEU A 3 24.08 -37.94 -1.04
N GLN A 4 23.45 -38.80 -0.23
CA GLN A 4 21.99 -38.93 -0.17
C GLN A 4 21.36 -37.94 0.82
N GLU A 5 22.08 -37.59 1.90
CA GLU A 5 21.61 -36.70 2.96
C GLU A 5 21.44 -35.24 2.51
N ASN A 6 22.20 -34.80 1.48
CA ASN A 6 22.12 -33.44 0.96
C ASN A 6 20.94 -33.23 -0.02
N LYS A 7 20.45 -34.29 -0.68
CA LYS A 7 19.35 -34.18 -1.65
C LYS A 7 17.97 -33.99 -1.02
N SER A 8 17.74 -34.50 0.20
CA SER A 8 16.46 -34.28 0.90
C SER A 8 16.34 -32.87 1.49
N MET A 9 17.45 -32.14 1.62
CA MET A 9 17.45 -30.73 2.07
C MET A 9 17.05 -29.75 0.95
N LEU A 10 16.92 -30.23 -0.28
CA LEU A 10 16.44 -29.48 -1.45
C LEU A 10 15.02 -29.92 -1.83
N GLU A 11 14.17 -30.22 -0.85
CA GLU A 11 12.74 -30.37 -1.11
C GLU A 11 12.14 -28.99 -1.39
N VAL A 12 12.21 -28.61 -2.67
CA VAL A 12 11.65 -27.37 -3.19
C VAL A 12 10.14 -27.45 -3.02
N VAL A 13 9.61 -26.66 -2.07
CA VAL A 13 8.17 -26.47 -1.89
C VAL A 13 7.55 -26.22 -3.27
N PRO A 14 6.53 -27.01 -3.68
CA PRO A 14 5.94 -26.87 -5.00
C PRO A 14 5.39 -25.45 -5.18
N ARG A 15 5.65 -24.87 -6.34
CA ARG A 15 5.20 -23.51 -6.70
C ARG A 15 3.67 -23.48 -6.76
N ASP A 16 3.05 -22.75 -5.83
CA ASP A 16 1.60 -22.54 -5.81
C ASP A 16 1.14 -21.65 -6.99
N GLU A 17 0.74 -22.29 -8.09
CA GLU A 17 0.23 -21.59 -9.28
C GLU A 17 -1.05 -20.77 -8.98
N ALA A 18 -1.83 -21.19 -7.98
CA ALA A 18 -3.04 -20.51 -7.55
C ALA A 18 -2.77 -19.09 -7.00
N LYS A 19 -1.71 -18.93 -6.19
CA LYS A 19 -1.31 -17.62 -5.63
C LYS A 19 -0.85 -16.68 -6.75
N ILE A 20 -0.06 -17.20 -7.70
CA ILE A 20 0.46 -16.43 -8.84
C ILE A 20 -0.68 -15.92 -9.74
N LYS A 21 -1.68 -16.77 -10.00
CA LYS A 21 -2.83 -16.40 -10.83
C LYS A 21 -3.68 -15.29 -10.17
N LYS A 22 -3.79 -15.31 -8.85
CA LYS A 22 -4.53 -14.29 -8.08
C LYS A 22 -3.81 -12.94 -8.11
N ILE A 23 -2.48 -12.94 -7.96
CA ILE A 23 -1.64 -11.75 -8.10
C ILE A 23 -1.80 -11.13 -9.49
N TRP A 24 -1.74 -11.94 -10.55
CA TRP A 24 -1.94 -11.46 -11.93
C TRP A 24 -3.32 -10.87 -12.17
N LYS A 25 -4.37 -11.44 -11.58
CA LYS A 25 -5.73 -10.89 -11.66
C LYS A 25 -5.80 -9.51 -10.99
N THR A 26 -5.23 -9.37 -9.80
CA THR A 26 -5.21 -8.09 -9.07
C THR A 26 -4.34 -7.05 -9.76
N ALA A 27 -3.20 -7.45 -10.32
CA ALA A 27 -2.36 -6.60 -11.17
C ALA A 27 -3.15 -6.04 -12.36
N GLY A 28 -3.93 -6.88 -13.04
CA GLY A 28 -4.80 -6.45 -14.14
C GLY A 28 -5.89 -5.45 -13.71
N ILE A 29 -6.53 -5.68 -12.55
CA ILE A 29 -7.51 -4.74 -11.99
C ILE A 29 -6.88 -3.38 -11.69
N LEU A 30 -5.69 -3.40 -11.08
CA LEU A 30 -4.96 -2.18 -10.73
C LEU A 30 -4.50 -1.41 -11.97
N LEU A 31 -4.04 -2.12 -13.00
CA LEU A 31 -3.68 -1.52 -14.30
C LEU A 31 -4.89 -0.87 -14.97
N LEU A 32 -6.05 -1.54 -14.93
CA LEU A 32 -7.27 -0.97 -15.48
C LEU A 32 -7.71 0.27 -14.70
N LEU A 33 -7.60 0.24 -13.37
CA LEU A 33 -7.94 1.38 -12.51
C LEU A 33 -7.01 2.58 -12.76
N THR A 34 -5.72 2.36 -12.99
CA THR A 34 -4.79 3.44 -13.35
C THR A 34 -5.04 3.99 -14.75
N LEU A 35 -5.37 3.15 -15.73
CA LEU A 35 -5.76 3.63 -17.06
C LEU A 35 -7.00 4.53 -16.99
N VAL A 36 -8.00 4.15 -16.18
CA VAL A 36 -9.20 4.96 -15.95
C VAL A 36 -8.83 6.30 -15.29
N GLU A 37 -7.95 6.32 -14.28
CA GLU A 37 -7.42 7.57 -13.71
C GLU A 37 -6.78 8.45 -14.78
N PHE A 38 -5.92 7.89 -15.63
CA PHE A 38 -5.28 8.64 -16.71
C PHE A 38 -6.30 9.23 -17.68
N VAL A 39 -7.30 8.46 -18.11
CA VAL A 39 -8.36 8.97 -18.99
C VAL A 39 -9.08 10.14 -18.33
N PHE A 40 -9.48 10.03 -17.07
CA PHE A 40 -10.14 11.12 -16.35
C PHE A 40 -9.24 12.36 -16.23
N ALA A 41 -7.93 12.18 -16.04
CA ALA A 41 -6.97 13.28 -16.01
C ALA A 41 -6.93 14.08 -17.32
N PHE A 42 -7.10 13.43 -18.47
CA PHE A 42 -7.10 14.08 -19.78
C PHE A 42 -8.46 14.63 -20.20
N THR A 43 -9.57 14.03 -19.74
CA THR A 43 -10.92 14.44 -20.16
C THR A 43 -11.53 15.53 -19.29
N LEU A 44 -11.22 15.56 -17.99
CA LEU A 44 -11.85 16.48 -17.04
C LEU A 44 -10.98 17.72 -16.82
N PRO A 45 -11.58 18.92 -16.70
CA PRO A 45 -10.83 20.13 -16.35
C PRO A 45 -10.26 20.00 -14.93
N ARG A 46 -9.08 20.61 -14.72
CA ARG A 46 -8.43 20.65 -13.41
C ARG A 46 -9.30 21.41 -12.42
N GLY A 47 -9.88 20.69 -11.46
CA GLY A 47 -10.75 21.24 -10.44
C GLY A 47 -10.92 20.29 -9.26
N ILE A 48 -11.69 20.74 -8.26
CA ILE A 48 -11.92 20.02 -7.00
C ILE A 48 -12.49 18.61 -7.25
N ILE A 49 -13.34 18.46 -8.26
CA ILE A 49 -13.96 17.18 -8.63
C ILE A 49 -12.91 16.16 -9.11
N LEU A 50 -11.96 16.60 -9.94
CA LEU A 50 -10.87 15.75 -10.43
C LEU A 50 -9.98 15.31 -9.26
N TYR A 51 -9.61 16.24 -8.37
CA TYR A 51 -8.81 15.89 -7.19
C TYR A 51 -9.53 14.92 -6.25
N ALA A 52 -10.83 15.11 -6.02
CA ALA A 52 -11.62 14.21 -5.18
C ALA A 52 -11.67 12.79 -5.78
N ILE A 53 -11.87 12.66 -7.10
CA ILE A 53 -11.87 11.37 -7.80
C ILE A 53 -10.49 10.69 -7.70
N PHE A 54 -9.41 11.44 -7.92
CA PHE A 54 -8.05 10.91 -7.82
C PHE A 54 -7.73 10.42 -6.41
N ILE A 55 -8.11 11.19 -5.37
CA ILE A 55 -7.93 10.78 -3.97
C ILE A 55 -8.73 9.50 -3.67
N ALA A 56 -9.99 9.44 -4.09
CA ALA A 56 -10.83 8.26 -3.88
C ALA A 56 -10.25 7.01 -4.59
N LEU A 57 -9.83 7.15 -5.84
CA LEU A 57 -9.24 6.05 -6.62
C LEU A 57 -7.89 5.61 -6.04
N THR A 58 -7.04 6.53 -5.58
CA THR A 58 -5.77 6.17 -4.93
C THR A 58 -5.96 5.40 -3.63
N ILE A 59 -6.92 5.78 -2.79
CA ILE A 59 -7.26 5.01 -1.58
C ILE A 59 -7.70 3.59 -1.96
N TRP A 60 -8.57 3.48 -2.96
CA TRP A 60 -9.08 2.19 -3.41
C TRP A 60 -7.97 1.29 -3.97
N LYS A 61 -7.05 1.90 -4.73
CA LYS A 61 -5.86 1.26 -5.27
C LYS A 61 -4.94 0.76 -4.17
N ALA A 62 -4.68 1.59 -3.16
CA ALA A 62 -3.86 1.23 -2.00
C ALA A 62 -4.44 0.02 -1.24
N LYS A 63 -5.76 -0.02 -1.04
CA LYS A 63 -6.45 -1.16 -0.43
C LYS A 63 -6.22 -2.47 -1.20
N TYR A 64 -6.37 -2.45 -2.53
CA TYR A 64 -6.16 -3.63 -3.38
C TYR A 64 -4.69 -4.10 -3.34
N ILE A 65 -3.74 -3.18 -3.32
CA ILE A 65 -2.31 -3.50 -3.21
C ILE A 65 -1.99 -4.13 -1.85
N MET A 66 -2.47 -3.52 -0.76
CA MET A 66 -2.21 -4.01 0.60
C MET A 66 -2.76 -5.42 0.82
N MET A 67 -3.96 -5.73 0.31
CA MET A 67 -4.56 -7.05 0.52
C MET A 67 -3.88 -8.16 -0.29
N GLU A 68 -3.57 -7.92 -1.57
CA GLU A 68 -3.09 -9.02 -2.44
C GLU A 68 -1.57 -9.05 -2.62
N PHE A 69 -0.92 -7.90 -2.87
CA PHE A 69 0.52 -7.87 -3.14
C PHE A 69 1.37 -7.94 -1.88
N MET A 70 0.86 -7.41 -0.76
CA MET A 70 1.58 -7.42 0.50
C MET A 70 1.22 -8.62 1.38
N HIS A 71 0.31 -9.50 0.93
CA HIS A 71 -0.13 -10.74 1.64
C HIS A 71 -0.59 -10.51 3.09
N LEU A 72 -0.88 -9.26 3.46
CA LEU A 72 -1.22 -8.83 4.82
C LEU A 72 -2.58 -9.36 5.31
N GLY A 73 -3.39 -9.92 4.40
CA GLY A 73 -4.73 -10.39 4.71
C GLY A 73 -4.78 -11.67 5.56
N GLU A 74 -3.87 -12.62 5.36
CA GLU A 74 -4.00 -13.96 5.98
C GLU A 74 -2.86 -14.37 6.92
N GLU A 75 -1.63 -13.86 6.73
CA GLU A 75 -0.47 -14.35 7.50
C GLU A 75 0.28 -13.26 8.30
N ALA A 76 0.13 -11.98 7.96
CA ALA A 76 1.04 -10.93 8.42
C ALA A 76 0.38 -9.74 9.14
N LYS A 77 -0.55 -10.02 10.08
CA LYS A 77 -1.07 -9.02 11.04
C LYS A 77 0.04 -8.15 11.69
N PRO A 78 1.18 -8.68 12.16
CA PRO A 78 2.24 -7.84 12.73
C PRO A 78 2.89 -6.87 11.72
N LEU A 79 2.97 -7.24 10.44
CA LEU A 79 3.52 -6.37 9.39
C LEU A 79 2.55 -5.23 9.04
N PHE A 80 1.23 -5.44 9.16
CA PHE A 80 0.25 -4.37 9.05
C PHE A 80 0.42 -3.33 10.16
N TYR A 81 0.58 -3.79 11.41
CA TYR A 81 0.86 -2.90 12.54
C TYR A 81 2.20 -2.17 12.40
N SER A 82 3.23 -2.78 11.80
CA SER A 82 4.52 -2.12 11.58
C SER A 82 4.45 -0.94 10.59
N ILE A 83 3.41 -0.85 9.77
CA ILE A 83 3.18 0.26 8.83
C ILE A 83 2.22 1.28 9.44
N ILE A 84 1.13 0.83 10.06
CA ILE A 84 0.10 1.70 10.64
C ILE A 84 0.62 2.51 11.83
N VAL A 85 1.36 1.89 12.74
CA VAL A 85 1.88 2.55 13.95
C VAL A 85 2.78 3.75 13.60
N PRO A 86 3.83 3.62 12.74
CA PRO A 86 4.64 4.78 12.37
C PRO A 86 3.88 5.83 11.57
N LEU A 87 2.87 5.45 10.77
CA LEU A 87 2.02 6.43 10.07
C LEU A 87 1.19 7.27 11.04
N ILE A 88 0.58 6.65 12.05
CA ILE A 88 -0.18 7.36 13.09
C ILE A 88 0.75 8.29 13.88
N PHE A 89 1.93 7.80 14.24
CA PHE A 89 2.94 8.61 14.93
C PHE A 89 3.36 9.82 14.10
N LEU A 90 3.55 9.67 12.79
CA LEU A 90 3.91 10.75 11.89
C LEU A 90 2.81 11.82 11.80
N VAL A 91 1.54 11.42 11.65
CA VAL A 91 0.41 12.37 11.63
C VAL A 91 0.32 13.12 12.96
N TRP A 92 0.45 12.41 14.08
CA TRP A 92 0.46 13.03 15.40
C TRP A 92 1.62 14.03 15.56
N LEU A 93 2.82 13.67 15.09
CA LEU A 93 4.01 14.51 15.16
C LEU A 93 3.86 15.80 14.32
N VAL A 94 3.26 15.71 13.13
CA VAL A 94 2.97 16.90 12.31
C VAL A 94 2.01 17.84 13.04
N ILE A 95 0.95 17.31 13.65
CA ILE A 95 0.00 18.11 14.43
C ILE A 95 0.69 18.76 15.63
N ALA A 96 1.51 18.00 16.37
CA ALA A 96 2.25 18.50 17.52
C ALA A 96 3.22 19.63 17.14
N LEU A 97 4.00 19.46 16.07
CA LEU A 97 4.91 20.49 15.58
C LEU A 97 4.18 21.73 15.07
N MET A 98 3.05 21.57 14.39
CA MET A 98 2.22 22.71 13.96
C MET A 98 1.69 23.51 15.15
N ARG A 99 1.24 22.81 16.20
CA ARG A 99 0.74 23.43 17.43
C ARG A 99 1.85 24.17 18.18
N GLU A 100 2.94 23.47 18.49
CA GLU A 100 4.09 24.05 19.21
C GLU A 100 4.69 25.23 18.42
N GLY A 101 4.81 25.09 17.09
CA GLY A 101 5.31 26.16 16.24
C GLY A 101 4.40 27.41 16.24
N SER A 102 3.08 27.20 16.31
CA SER A 102 2.11 28.31 16.41
C SER A 102 2.15 28.99 17.78
N ASP A 103 2.27 28.21 18.86
CA ASP A 103 2.35 28.72 20.23
C ASP A 103 3.64 29.55 20.44
N ILE A 104 4.78 29.09 19.92
CA ILE A 104 6.05 29.85 19.95
C ILE A 104 5.94 31.15 19.13
N PHE A 105 5.25 31.13 17.99
CA PHE A 105 5.07 32.32 17.16
C PHE A 105 4.17 33.36 17.84
N LEU A 106 3.14 32.92 18.57
CA LEU A 106 2.23 33.77 19.34
C LEU A 106 2.89 34.38 20.59
N LEU A 107 3.75 33.63 21.29
CA LEU A 107 4.49 34.12 22.49
C LEU A 107 5.61 35.11 22.18
N ARG A 108 5.96 35.29 20.90
CA ARG A 108 7.07 36.14 20.45
C ARG A 108 6.64 37.58 20.09
N TRP A 109 5.38 37.90 20.30
CA TRP A 109 4.76 39.23 20.28
C TRP A 109 3.96 39.44 21.57
#